data_AF-A0A9D7AMK9-F1
#
_entry.id   AF-A0A9D7AMK9-F1
#
_cell.length_a   1.000
_cell.length_b   1.000
_cell.length_c   1.000
_cell.angle_alpha   90.00
_cell.angle_beta   90.00
_cell.angle_gamma   90.00
#
_symmetry.space_group_name_H-M   'P 1'
#
loop_
_entity.id
_entity.type
_entity.pdbx_description
1 polymer ?
#
loop_
_entity_poly.entity_id
_entity_poly.type
_entity_poly.pdbx_seq_one_letter_code
_entity_poly.pdbx_strand_id
1 'polypeptide(L)'
;MDVEPGIGMLLGWDVLHGPSHTIVGALLIASLVVWISPRICTPLLMRFNHEARHYGQEWLCEPDVISRTALVTGAFFGTLSHLVLDSFMHRDIRPLYPFTQLNPLRDLVSHDGVYQLCMAAGAIGTLAWVTLKWASRPRQ
;
A
#
# COMPACT_ATOMS: atom_id res chain seq x y z
N MET A 1 5.44 6.12 3.57
CA MET A 1 4.88 7.38 4.10
C MET A 1 4.97 7.38 5.62
N ASP A 2 4.51 6.32 6.30
CA ASP A 2 4.42 6.26 7.77
C ASP A 2 5.73 6.26 8.55
N VAL A 3 6.87 6.15 7.88
CA VAL A 3 8.17 6.37 8.53
C VAL A 3 8.23 7.78 9.13
N GLU A 4 7.62 8.77 8.48
CA GLU A 4 7.53 10.15 8.98
C GLU A 4 6.75 10.25 10.31
N PRO A 5 5.45 9.88 10.38
CA PRO A 5 4.71 9.91 11.64
C PRO A 5 5.29 8.96 12.69
N GLY A 6 5.85 7.81 12.29
CA GLY A 6 6.52 6.89 13.22
C GLY A 6 7.75 7.52 13.90
N ILE A 7 8.59 8.23 13.14
CA ILE A 7 9.70 9.02 13.70
C ILE A 7 9.15 10.17 14.56
N GLY A 8 8.09 10.83 14.11
CA GLY A 8 7.45 11.91 14.87
C GLY A 8 6.93 11.47 16.24
N MET A 9 6.35 10.28 16.32
CA MET A 9 5.91 9.69 17.59
C MET A 9 7.10 9.39 18.52
N LEU A 10 8.21 8.87 17.97
CA LEU A 10 9.41 8.57 18.76
C LEU A 10 10.11 9.82 19.29
N LEU A 11 10.05 10.93 18.54
CA LEU A 11 10.69 12.20 18.88
C LEU A 11 9.74 13.21 19.55
N GLY A 12 8.45 12.88 19.70
CA GLY A 12 7.46 13.75 20.33
C GLY A 12 7.08 14.99 19.52
N TRP A 13 6.94 14.86 18.19
CA TRP A 13 6.52 15.97 17.33
C TRP A 13 5.04 16.32 17.51
N ASP A 14 4.72 17.62 17.43
CA ASP A 14 3.34 18.12 17.47
C ASP A 14 2.54 17.81 16.20
N VAL A 15 3.22 17.69 15.07
CA VAL A 15 2.65 17.36 13.75
C VAL A 15 3.34 16.09 13.25
N LEU A 16 2.56 15.03 13.05
CA LEU A 16 3.08 13.72 12.65
C LEU A 16 3.04 13.56 11.13
N HIS A 17 2.01 14.10 10.47
CA HIS A 17 1.80 13.92 9.04
C HIS A 17 2.19 15.18 8.27
N GLY A 18 3.47 15.25 7.90
CA GLY A 18 4.10 16.37 7.22
C GLY A 18 4.13 16.19 5.70
N PRO A 19 5.24 16.55 5.02
CA PRO A 19 5.38 16.48 3.57
C PRO A 19 5.01 15.13 2.94
N SER A 20 5.23 14.00 3.64
CA SER A 20 4.94 12.68 3.07
C SER A 20 3.44 12.39 2.89
N HIS A 21 2.58 13.11 3.61
CA HIS A 21 1.11 13.01 3.57
C HIS A 21 0.46 14.19 2.82
N THR A 22 1.12 14.63 1.74
CA THR A 22 0.56 15.55 0.74
C THR A 22 0.39 14.82 -0.58
N ILE A 23 -0.50 15.27 -1.47
CA ILE A 23 -0.66 14.64 -2.80
C ILE A 23 0.68 14.66 -3.56
N VAL A 24 1.41 15.78 -3.51
CA VAL A 24 2.71 15.90 -4.16
C VAL A 24 3.72 14.91 -3.53
N GLY A 25 3.80 14.86 -2.20
CA GLY A 25 4.68 13.91 -1.49
C GLY A 25 4.34 12.46 -1.79
N ALA A 26 3.05 12.11 -1.79
CA ALA A 26 2.55 10.78 -2.13
C ALA A 26 2.93 10.38 -3.56
N LEU A 27 2.78 11.27 -4.55
CA LEU A 27 3.18 11.00 -5.93
C LEU A 27 4.70 10.82 -6.09
N LEU A 28 5.49 11.63 -5.37
CA LEU A 28 6.95 11.49 -5.36
C LEU A 28 7.38 10.16 -4.74
N ILE A 29 6.78 9.79 -3.60
CA ILE A 29 7.04 8.50 -2.93
C ILE A 29 6.63 7.34 -3.82
N ALA A 30 5.43 7.38 -4.42
CA ALA A 30 4.98 6.33 -5.34
C ALA A 30 5.95 6.17 -6.53
N SER A 31 6.41 7.28 -7.11
CA SER A 31 7.39 7.26 -8.20
C SER A 31 8.74 6.67 -7.76
N LEU A 32 9.19 7.01 -6.56
CA LEU A 32 10.40 6.44 -5.96
C LEU A 32 10.25 4.93 -5.71
N VAL A 33 9.10 4.49 -5.20
CA VAL A 33 8.79 3.07 -5.01
C VAL A 33 8.84 2.33 -6.34
N VAL A 34 8.22 2.85 -7.40
CA VAL A 34 8.32 2.26 -8.76
C VAL A 34 9.78 2.10 -9.19
N TRP A 35 10.64 3.07 -8.90
CA TRP A 35 12.04 3.01 -9.29
C TRP A 35 12.88 2.03 -8.46
N ILE A 36 12.64 1.93 -7.15
CA ILE A 36 13.43 1.12 -6.22
C ILE A 36 12.94 -0.34 -6.18
N SER A 37 11.64 -0.57 -6.18
CA SER A 37 11.03 -1.88 -5.92
C SER A 37 11.56 -3.03 -6.76
N PRO A 38 11.85 -2.90 -8.07
CA PRO A 38 12.40 -4.02 -8.84
C PRO A 38 13.73 -4.55 -8.30
N ARG A 39 14.56 -3.69 -7.68
CA ARG A 39 15.86 -4.10 -7.12
C ARG A 39 15.72 -4.85 -5.79
N ILE A 40 14.66 -4.58 -5.03
CA ILE A 40 14.43 -5.16 -3.70
C ILE A 40 13.42 -6.32 -3.77
N CYS A 41 12.30 -6.12 -4.44
CA CYS A 41 11.19 -7.06 -4.46
C CYS A 41 11.44 -8.27 -5.37
N THR A 42 12.18 -8.12 -6.48
CA THR A 42 12.50 -9.25 -7.38
C THR A 42 13.28 -10.37 -6.68
N PRO A 43 14.40 -10.12 -5.97
CA PRO A 43 15.11 -11.20 -5.27
C PRO A 43 14.28 -11.81 -4.14
N LEU A 44 13.45 -11.00 -3.45
CA LEU A 44 12.51 -11.51 -2.44
C LEU A 44 11.46 -12.44 -3.07
N LEU A 45 10.92 -12.07 -4.23
CA LEU A 45 9.95 -12.89 -4.98
C LEU A 45 10.57 -14.20 -5.46
N MET A 46 11.79 -14.16 -6.01
CA MET A 46 12.52 -15.36 -6.39
C MET A 46 12.77 -16.28 -5.19
N ARG A 47 13.12 -15.71 -4.03
CA ARG A 47 13.29 -16.48 -2.79
C ARG A 47 11.97 -17.11 -2.34
N PHE A 48 10.87 -16.37 -2.39
CA PHE A 48 9.54 -16.88 -2.09
C PHE A 48 9.15 -18.04 -3.02
N ASN A 49 9.33 -17.87 -4.34
CA ASN A 49 9.04 -18.90 -5.34
C ASN A 49 9.87 -20.18 -5.10
N HIS A 50 11.15 -20.03 -4.74
CA HIS A 50 12.01 -21.15 -4.41
C HIS A 50 11.47 -21.96 -3.22
N GLU A 51 11.11 -21.28 -2.13
CA GLU A 51 10.53 -21.94 -0.95
C GLU A 51 9.16 -22.57 -1.26
N ALA A 52 8.31 -21.87 -2.00
CA ALA A 52 7.00 -22.39 -2.40
C ALA A 52 7.12 -23.71 -3.19
N ARG A 53 8.06 -23.79 -4.14
CA ARG A 53 8.34 -25.03 -4.88
C ARG A 53 8.91 -26.12 -3.96
N HIS A 54 9.80 -25.77 -3.05
CA HIS A 54 10.37 -26.73 -2.09
C HIS A 54 9.31 -27.45 -1.26
N TYR A 55 8.26 -26.73 -0.84
CA TYR A 55 7.12 -27.28 -0.09
C TYR A 55 5.96 -27.79 -0.99
N GLY A 56 6.17 -27.93 -2.30
CA GLY A 56 5.16 -28.43 -3.24
C GLY A 56 3.95 -27.50 -3.44
N GLN A 57 4.09 -26.20 -3.09
CA GLN A 57 3.06 -25.18 -3.21
C GLN A 57 3.22 -24.37 -4.50
N GLU A 58 3.38 -25.03 -5.65
CA GLU A 58 3.64 -24.36 -6.94
C GLU A 58 2.51 -23.39 -7.37
N TRP A 59 1.28 -23.63 -6.90
CA TRP A 59 0.13 -22.75 -7.15
C TRP A 59 0.28 -21.35 -6.53
N LEU A 60 1.17 -21.17 -5.55
CA LEU A 60 1.52 -19.88 -4.96
C LEU A 60 2.58 -19.12 -5.76
N CYS A 61 3.31 -19.79 -6.65
CA CYS A 61 4.36 -19.13 -7.41
C CYS A 61 3.80 -18.01 -8.31
N GLU A 62 4.62 -16.99 -8.50
CA GLU A 62 4.38 -15.89 -9.44
C GLU A 62 5.52 -15.83 -10.48
N PRO A 63 5.36 -15.11 -11.60
CA PRO A 63 6.47 -14.88 -12.52
C PRO A 63 7.67 -14.23 -11.82
N ASP A 64 8.88 -14.69 -12.10
CA ASP A 64 10.12 -14.22 -11.45
C ASP A 64 10.47 -12.75 -11.74
N VAL A 65 9.72 -12.09 -12.64
CA VAL A 65 9.86 -10.67 -12.97
C VAL A 65 8.56 -9.96 -12.66
N ILE A 66 8.64 -8.90 -11.84
CA ILE A 66 7.49 -8.06 -11.51
C ILE A 66 7.07 -7.27 -12.75
N SER A 67 5.81 -7.42 -13.16
CA SER A 67 5.28 -6.69 -14.29
C SER A 67 5.24 -5.18 -14.01
N ARG A 68 5.46 -4.35 -15.04
CA ARG A 68 5.35 -2.89 -14.92
C ARG A 68 3.96 -2.46 -14.44
N THR A 69 2.91 -3.15 -14.89
CA THR A 69 1.54 -2.87 -14.46
C THR A 69 1.37 -3.10 -12.97
N ALA A 70 1.80 -4.25 -12.44
CA ALA A 70 1.71 -4.53 -11.00
C ALA A 70 2.54 -3.53 -10.18
N LEU A 71 3.72 -3.18 -10.67
CA LEU A 71 4.61 -2.20 -10.03
C LEU A 71 3.97 -0.80 -9.92
N VAL A 72 3.48 -0.26 -11.05
CA VAL A 72 2.89 1.08 -11.10
C VAL A 72 1.57 1.12 -10.35
N THR A 73 0.68 0.16 -10.60
CA THR A 73 -0.63 0.12 -9.93
C THR A 73 -0.45 -0.06 -8.43
N GLY A 74 0.39 -1.00 -7.98
CA GLY A 74 0.64 -1.21 -6.55
C GLY A 74 1.22 0.03 -5.85
N ALA A 75 2.22 0.67 -6.45
CA ALA A 75 2.86 1.85 -5.84
C ALA A 75 1.92 3.05 -5.74
N PHE A 76 1.23 3.39 -6.84
CA PHE A 76 0.34 4.55 -6.87
C PHE A 76 -0.97 4.29 -6.12
N PHE A 77 -1.62 3.15 -6.36
CA PHE A 77 -2.85 2.80 -5.65
C PHE A 77 -2.59 2.69 -4.15
N GLY A 78 -1.51 2.01 -3.74
CA GLY A 78 -1.15 1.87 -2.33
C GLY A 78 -0.91 3.21 -1.66
N THR A 79 -0.07 4.07 -2.24
CA THR A 79 0.30 5.36 -1.61
C THR A 79 -0.86 6.36 -1.62
N LEU A 80 -1.64 6.42 -2.70
CA LEU A 80 -2.77 7.36 -2.79
C LEU A 80 -3.97 6.91 -1.96
N SER A 81 -4.29 5.60 -1.96
CA SER A 81 -5.36 5.09 -1.08
C SER A 81 -5.00 5.29 0.38
N HIS A 82 -3.76 5.03 0.78
CA HIS A 82 -3.27 5.32 2.12
C HIS A 82 -3.49 6.79 2.49
N LEU A 83 -3.02 7.74 1.66
CA LEU A 83 -3.23 9.16 1.90
C LEU A 83 -4.72 9.50 2.08
N VAL A 84 -5.59 8.91 1.25
CA VAL A 84 -7.05 9.11 1.35
C VAL A 84 -7.61 8.56 2.66
N LEU A 85 -7.23 7.35 3.06
CA LEU A 85 -7.68 6.71 4.29
C LEU A 85 -7.26 7.53 5.51
N ASP A 86 -6.00 7.95 5.57
CA ASP A 86 -5.51 8.78 6.66
C ASP A 86 -6.18 10.16 6.69
N SER A 87 -6.51 10.70 5.51
CA SER A 87 -7.23 11.98 5.41
C SER A 87 -8.62 11.92 6.05
N PHE A 88 -9.26 10.75 6.15
CA PHE A 88 -10.48 10.60 6.93
C PHE A 88 -10.22 10.61 8.44
N MET A 89 -9.08 10.06 8.86
CA MET A 89 -8.81 9.71 10.27
C MET A 89 -8.00 10.76 11.05
N HIS A 90 -7.03 11.41 10.43
CA HIS A 90 -6.04 12.24 11.12
C HIS A 90 -6.28 13.73 10.91
N ARG A 91 -6.25 14.49 12.01
CA ARG A 91 -6.59 15.92 12.01
C ARG A 91 -5.45 16.81 11.48
N ASP A 92 -4.22 16.33 11.55
CA ASP A 92 -3.01 17.05 11.17
C ASP A 92 -2.65 16.90 9.68
N ILE A 93 -3.35 16.01 8.95
CA ILE A 93 -3.13 15.80 7.51
C ILE A 93 -3.66 16.96 6.67
N ARG A 94 -2.83 17.40 5.72
CA ARG A 94 -3.08 18.52 4.80
C ARG A 94 -2.78 18.08 3.35
N PRO A 95 -3.70 17.35 2.69
CA PRO A 95 -3.41 16.68 1.42
C PRO A 95 -3.03 17.65 0.30
N LEU A 96 -3.58 18.85 0.32
CA LEU A 96 -3.45 19.87 -0.72
C LEU A 96 -2.38 20.92 -0.41
N TYR A 97 -1.54 20.71 0.60
CA TYR A 97 -0.39 21.59 0.87
C TYR A 97 0.58 21.60 -0.33
N PRO A 98 1.19 22.76 -0.71
CA PRO A 98 1.15 24.08 -0.05
C PRO A 98 0.00 24.99 -0.49
N PHE A 99 -0.90 24.52 -1.36
CA PHE A 99 -1.98 25.35 -1.91
C PHE A 99 -3.04 25.67 -0.86
N THR A 100 -3.37 24.70 0.00
CA THR A 100 -4.28 24.92 1.13
C THR A 100 -3.95 24.00 2.30
N GLN A 101 -4.29 24.45 3.51
CA GLN A 101 -4.18 23.68 4.75
C GLN A 101 -5.44 22.85 5.04
N LEU A 102 -6.47 22.95 4.18
CA LEU A 102 -7.73 22.25 4.36
C LEU A 102 -7.60 20.79 3.96
N ASN A 103 -8.26 19.93 4.73
CA ASN A 103 -8.50 18.54 4.39
C ASN A 103 -10.00 18.37 4.08
N PRO A 104 -10.39 18.27 2.79
CA PRO A 104 -11.79 18.17 2.39
C PRO A 104 -12.44 16.83 2.77
N LEU A 105 -11.62 15.81 3.09
CA LEU A 105 -12.09 14.47 3.45
C LEU A 105 -12.31 14.30 4.95
N ARG A 106 -11.85 15.24 5.76
CA ARG A 106 -11.87 15.11 7.22
C ARG A 106 -13.30 14.91 7.74
N ASP A 107 -13.46 13.93 8.63
CA ASP A 107 -14.71 13.63 9.33
C ASP A 107 -15.88 13.21 8.40
N LEU A 108 -15.65 12.94 7.10
CA LEU A 108 -16.68 12.43 6.18
C LEU A 108 -17.05 10.96 6.46
N VAL A 109 -16.12 10.21 7.03
CA VAL A 109 -16.27 8.80 7.43
C VAL A 109 -15.73 8.68 8.84
N SER A 110 -16.41 7.92 9.71
CA SER A 110 -15.92 7.64 11.06
C SER A 110 -14.67 6.75 11.01
N HIS A 111 -13.83 6.82 12.03
CA HIS A 111 -12.67 5.92 12.20
C HIS A 111 -13.07 4.45 12.07
N ASP A 112 -14.16 4.05 12.74
CA ASP A 112 -14.71 2.69 12.64
C ASP A 112 -15.17 2.34 11.23
N GLY A 113 -15.74 3.29 10.49
CA GLY A 113 -16.13 3.10 9.10
C GLY A 113 -14.93 2.84 8.19
N VAL A 114 -13.82 3.55 8.41
CA VAL A 114 -12.56 3.31 7.70
C VAL A 114 -12.03 1.90 8.01
N TYR A 115 -12.03 1.48 9.28
CA TYR A 115 -11.61 0.13 9.66
C TYR A 115 -12.49 -0.96 9.04
N GLN A 116 -13.81 -0.78 9.06
CA GLN A 116 -14.76 -1.72 8.46
C GLN A 116 -14.55 -1.81 6.94
N LEU A 117 -14.35 -0.68 6.26
CA LEU A 117 -14.07 -0.65 4.83
C LEU A 117 -12.77 -1.42 4.50
N CYS A 118 -11.69 -1.15 5.24
CA CYS A 118 -10.42 -1.86 5.06
C CYS A 118 -10.57 -3.37 5.31
N MET A 119 -11.33 -3.76 6.35
CA MET A 119 -11.57 -5.16 6.67
C MET A 119 -12.38 -5.87 5.59
N ALA A 120 -13.45 -5.24 5.11
CA ALA A 120 -14.26 -5.78 4.02
C ALA A 120 -13.44 -5.89 2.72
N ALA A 121 -12.71 -4.84 2.35
CA ALA A 121 -11.86 -4.83 1.15
C ALA A 121 -10.76 -5.89 1.22
N GLY A 122 -10.10 -6.03 2.38
CA GLY A 122 -9.11 -7.07 2.63
C GLY A 122 -9.69 -8.47 2.49
N ALA A 123 -10.83 -8.75 3.15
CA ALA A 123 -11.49 -10.04 3.07
C ALA A 123 -11.92 -10.40 1.63
N ILE A 124 -12.56 -9.45 0.93
CA ILE A 124 -12.99 -9.64 -0.47
C ILE A 124 -11.77 -9.88 -1.37
N GLY A 125 -10.72 -9.06 -1.23
CA GLY A 125 -9.49 -9.18 -2.02
C GLY A 125 -8.79 -10.52 -1.81
N THR A 126 -8.64 -10.96 -0.55
CA THR A 126 -8.06 -12.26 -0.22
C THR A 126 -8.89 -13.41 -0.79
N LEU A 127 -10.21 -13.40 -0.62
CA LEU A 127 -11.08 -14.43 -1.17
C LEU A 127 -11.00 -14.49 -2.69
N ALA A 128 -11.06 -13.35 -3.38
CA ALA A 128 -10.91 -13.26 -4.82
C ALA A 128 -9.55 -13.79 -5.28
N TRP A 129 -8.46 -13.38 -4.64
CA TRP A 129 -7.11 -13.82 -5.00
C TRP A 129 -6.93 -15.33 -4.80
N VAL A 130 -7.33 -15.88 -3.64
CA VAL A 130 -7.25 -17.31 -3.34
C VAL A 130 -8.07 -18.12 -4.34
N THR A 131 -9.30 -17.71 -4.63
CA THR A 131 -10.17 -18.44 -5.56
C THR A 131 -9.62 -18.44 -6.99
N LEU A 132 -9.13 -17.30 -7.49
CA LEU A 132 -8.54 -17.18 -8.83
C LEU A 132 -7.24 -17.98 -8.96
N LYS A 133 -6.34 -17.89 -7.97
CA LYS A 133 -5.08 -18.66 -7.97
C LYS A 133 -5.33 -20.15 -7.84
N TRP A 134 -6.23 -20.56 -6.96
CA TRP A 134 -6.60 -21.95 -6.79
C TRP A 134 -7.25 -22.54 -8.05
N ALA A 135 -8.12 -21.79 -8.73
CA ALA A 135 -8.72 -22.22 -9.99
C ALA A 135 -7.69 -22.35 -11.13
N SER A 136 -6.65 -21.52 -11.10
CA SER A 136 -5.57 -21.51 -12.10
C SER A 136 -4.46 -22.54 -11.84
N ARG A 137 -4.58 -23.34 -10.77
CA ARG A 137 -3.58 -24.35 -10.43
C ARG A 137 -3.44 -25.38 -11.56
N PRO A 138 -2.22 -25.82 -11.91
CA PRO A 138 -2.05 -26.96 -12.81
C PRO A 138 -2.82 -28.16 -12.25
N ARG A 139 -3.72 -28.72 -13.04
CA ARG A 139 -4.31 -30.03 -12.71
C ARG A 139 -3.24 -31.07 -13.05
N GLN A 140 -2.70 -31.73 -12.03
CA GLN A 140 -1.88 -32.93 -12.20
C GLN A 140 -2.70 -34.05 -12.81
#